data_AF-A0A6Y4GBD1-F1
#
_entry.id   AF-A0A6Y4GBD1-F1
#
_cell.length_a   1.000
_cell.length_b   1.000
_cell.length_c   1.000
_cell.angle_alpha   90.00
_cell.angle_beta   90.00
_cell.angle_gamma   90.00
#
_symmetry.space_group_name_H-M   'P 1'
#
loop_
_entity.id
_entity.type
_entity.pdbx_description
1 polymer ?
#
loop_
_entity_poly.entity_id
_entity_poly.type
_entity_poly.pdbx_seq_one_letter_code
_entity_poly.pdbx_strand_id
1 'polypeptide(L)'
;MERSVMKGKWWINRYWKKQKGFWLIAFSKYMKESPMKALVCVKQVVDHNVRIRIKRDHSDVDISDSKLSINPFDEIAVEEAVRLKERGLISEVVVVSIGNTGVGDVLRTALAAGADRAIYILT
;
A
#
# COMPACT_ATOMS: atom_id res chain seq x y z
N MET A 1 -50.69 32.91 -24.81
CA MET A 1 -49.79 33.18 -23.65
C MET A 1 -48.88 32.00 -23.26
N GLU A 2 -48.81 30.92 -24.05
CA GLU A 2 -48.24 29.63 -23.58
C GLU A 2 -46.87 29.25 -24.18
N ARG A 3 -46.31 30.05 -25.09
CA ARG A 3 -45.02 29.74 -25.76
C ARG A 3 -43.77 30.27 -25.04
N SER A 4 -43.92 31.14 -24.05
CA SER A 4 -42.78 31.75 -23.35
C SER A 4 -42.27 30.93 -22.17
N VAL A 5 -43.11 30.08 -21.56
CA VAL A 5 -42.74 29.27 -20.37
C VAL A 5 -41.90 28.03 -20.74
N MET A 6 -42.04 27.51 -21.97
CA MET A 6 -41.28 26.34 -22.42
C MET A 6 -39.80 26.62 -22.71
N LYS A 7 -39.40 27.87 -22.99
CA LYS A 7 -37.98 28.19 -23.28
C LYS A 7 -37.08 28.20 -22.03
N GLY A 8 -37.64 28.49 -20.84
CA GLY A 8 -36.90 28.54 -19.58
C GLY A 8 -36.48 27.16 -19.05
N LYS A 9 -37.35 26.14 -19.19
CA LYS A 9 -37.05 24.76 -18.76
C LYS A 9 -35.98 24.09 -19.63
N TRP A 10 -35.91 24.43 -20.92
CA TRP A 10 -34.91 23.91 -21.84
C TRP A 10 -33.48 24.41 -21.54
N TRP A 11 -33.35 25.66 -21.12
CA TRP A 11 -32.04 26.27 -20.82
C TRP A 11 -31.43 25.72 -19.52
N ILE A 12 -32.26 25.58 -18.48
CA ILE A 12 -31.89 25.00 -17.18
C ILE A 12 -31.44 23.54 -17.36
N ASN A 13 -32.20 22.72 -18.11
CA ASN A 13 -31.85 21.31 -18.28
C ASN A 13 -30.54 21.11 -19.07
N ARG A 14 -30.20 22.05 -19.97
CA ARG A 14 -28.93 22.06 -20.71
C ARG A 14 -27.75 22.50 -19.84
N TYR A 15 -27.95 23.46 -18.94
CA TYR A 15 -26.98 23.87 -17.93
C TYR A 15 -26.69 22.75 -16.92
N TRP A 16 -27.73 22.09 -16.42
CA TRP A 16 -27.60 20.97 -15.48
C TRP A 16 -26.94 19.73 -16.13
N LYS A 17 -27.20 19.44 -17.41
CA LYS A 17 -26.48 18.39 -18.16
C LYS A 17 -24.99 18.73 -18.37
N LYS A 18 -24.67 19.99 -18.67
CA LYS A 18 -23.27 20.43 -18.81
C LYS A 18 -22.51 20.40 -17.49
N GLN A 19 -23.12 20.82 -16.38
CA GLN A 19 -22.48 20.76 -15.06
C GLN A 19 -22.30 19.33 -14.54
N LYS A 20 -23.28 18.43 -14.73
CA LYS A 20 -23.12 17.01 -14.37
C LYS A 20 -22.01 16.33 -15.17
N GLY A 21 -21.90 16.62 -16.46
CA GLY A 21 -20.81 16.11 -17.31
C GLY A 21 -19.44 16.62 -16.88
N PHE A 22 -19.32 17.91 -16.58
CA PHE A 22 -18.08 18.50 -16.08
C PHE A 22 -17.65 17.89 -14.74
N TRP A 23 -18.58 17.71 -13.79
CA TRP A 23 -18.29 17.06 -12.51
C TRP A 23 -17.91 15.59 -12.66
N LEU A 24 -18.53 14.83 -13.56
CA LEU A 24 -18.12 13.44 -13.82
C LEU A 24 -16.73 13.36 -14.45
N ILE A 25 -16.38 14.27 -15.36
CA ILE A 25 -15.05 14.31 -15.99
C ILE A 25 -14.02 14.77 -14.98
N ALA A 26 -14.30 15.82 -14.20
CA ALA A 26 -13.44 16.30 -13.14
C ALA A 26 -13.26 15.24 -12.05
N PHE A 27 -14.32 14.55 -11.62
CA PHE A 27 -14.27 13.48 -10.64
C PHE A 27 -13.53 12.24 -11.16
N SER A 28 -13.76 11.84 -12.42
CA SER A 28 -13.00 10.76 -13.07
C SER A 28 -11.51 11.11 -13.20
N LYS A 29 -11.21 12.36 -13.53
CA LYS A 29 -9.85 12.89 -13.56
C LYS A 29 -9.23 12.91 -12.16
N TYR A 30 -9.96 13.37 -11.14
CA TYR A 30 -9.51 13.41 -9.74
C TYR A 30 -9.28 12.00 -9.17
N MET A 31 -10.16 11.05 -9.49
CA MET A 31 -10.03 9.64 -9.12
C MET A 31 -8.86 8.95 -9.85
N LYS A 32 -8.52 9.40 -11.07
CA LYS A 32 -7.28 8.99 -11.76
C LYS A 32 -6.02 9.69 -11.23
N GLU A 33 -6.17 10.90 -10.68
CA GLU A 33 -5.06 11.75 -10.25
C GLU A 33 -4.66 11.54 -8.78
N SER A 34 -5.52 10.97 -7.92
CA SER A 34 -5.08 10.50 -6.61
C SER A 34 -4.29 9.21 -6.79
N PRO A 35 -2.96 9.24 -6.66
CA PRO A 35 -2.16 8.13 -7.12
C PRO A 35 -2.22 7.05 -6.03
N MET A 36 -2.77 5.88 -6.36
CA MET A 36 -3.00 4.80 -5.38
C MET A 36 -1.67 4.38 -4.75
N LYS A 37 -1.68 4.13 -3.44
CA LYS A 37 -0.50 3.73 -2.67
C LYS A 37 -0.72 2.35 -2.06
N ALA A 38 0.29 1.50 -2.11
CA ALA A 38 0.27 0.21 -1.43
C ALA A 38 1.00 0.32 -0.08
N LEU A 39 0.37 -0.23 0.96
CA LEU A 39 1.02 -0.46 2.25
C LEU A 39 1.29 -1.96 2.37
N VAL A 40 2.55 -2.33 2.56
CA VAL A 40 2.97 -3.73 2.69
C VAL A 40 3.57 -3.93 4.08
N CYS A 41 2.95 -4.80 4.87
CA CYS A 41 3.48 -5.18 6.18
C CYS A 41 4.55 -6.26 5.99
N VAL A 42 5.71 -6.06 6.60
CA VAL A 42 6.80 -7.04 6.61
C VAL A 42 7.18 -7.38 8.04
N LYS A 43 7.50 -8.65 8.31
CA LYS A 43 7.88 -9.15 9.62
C LYS A 43 9.27 -9.79 9.57
N GLN A 44 10.06 -9.47 10.57
CA GLN A 44 11.30 -10.19 10.85
C GLN A 44 10.96 -11.49 11.59
N VAL A 45 11.41 -12.61 11.03
CA VAL A 45 11.20 -13.96 11.59
C VAL A 45 12.50 -14.75 11.57
N VAL A 46 12.53 -15.86 12.31
CA VAL A 46 13.65 -16.82 12.21
C VAL A 46 13.68 -17.39 10.81
N ASP A 47 14.87 -17.41 10.21
CA ASP A 47 15.09 -17.92 8.86
C ASP A 47 14.60 -19.37 8.76
N HIS A 48 13.89 -19.68 7.68
CA HIS A 48 13.27 -20.98 7.47
C HIS A 48 14.28 -22.14 7.37
N ASN A 49 15.56 -21.84 7.13
CA ASN A 49 16.64 -22.83 7.09
C ASN A 49 17.24 -23.11 8.48
N VAL A 50 16.89 -22.32 9.51
CA VAL A 50 17.39 -22.49 10.88
C VAL A 50 16.51 -23.46 11.65
N ARG A 51 17.13 -24.44 12.30
CA ARG A 51 16.41 -25.33 13.23
C ARG A 51 16.11 -24.60 14.52
N ILE A 52 14.82 -24.47 14.81
CA ILE A 52 14.30 -23.82 16.02
C ILE A 52 14.74 -24.61 17.27
N ARG A 53 15.25 -23.88 18.27
CA ARG A 53 15.54 -24.41 19.60
C ARG A 53 14.59 -23.77 20.61
N ILE A 54 14.21 -24.52 21.63
CA ILE A 54 13.36 -24.04 22.73
C ILE A 54 14.28 -23.72 23.90
N LYS A 55 13.99 -22.62 24.62
CA LYS A 55 14.73 -22.27 25.85
C LYS A 55 14.57 -23.37 26.90
N ARG A 56 15.56 -23.51 27.80
CA ARG A 56 15.57 -24.56 28.85
C ARG A 56 14.40 -24.44 29.83
N ASP A 57 13.88 -23.24 30.01
CA ASP A 57 12.74 -22.92 30.88
C ASP A 57 11.38 -23.13 30.18
N HIS A 58 11.37 -23.57 28.92
CA HIS A 58 10.18 -23.73 28.08
C HIS A 58 9.32 -22.46 27.93
N SER A 59 9.88 -21.27 28.16
CA SER A 59 9.14 -20.01 28.08
C SER A 59 8.93 -19.53 26.66
N ASP A 60 9.90 -19.78 25.77
CA ASP A 60 9.90 -19.27 24.40
C ASP A 60 10.92 -20.02 23.52
N VAL A 61 10.94 -19.67 22.23
CA VAL A 61 11.98 -20.03 21.27
C VAL A 61 13.29 -19.29 21.60
N ASP A 62 14.41 -19.97 21.43
CA ASP A 62 15.74 -19.37 21.54
C ASP A 62 16.14 -18.69 20.22
N ILE A 63 16.14 -17.36 20.26
CA ILE A 63 16.38 -16.49 19.10
C ILE A 63 17.80 -15.89 19.13
N SER A 64 18.58 -16.15 20.18
CA SER A 64 19.84 -15.46 20.50
C SER A 64 20.89 -15.61 19.40
N ASP A 65 21.05 -16.84 18.88
CA ASP A 65 22.01 -17.19 17.82
C ASP A 65 21.31 -17.50 16.49
N SER A 66 20.00 -17.23 16.40
CA SER A 66 19.21 -17.54 15.23
C SER A 66 19.34 -16.43 14.19
N LYS A 67 19.65 -16.79 12.95
CA LYS A 67 19.60 -15.85 11.83
C LYS A 67 18.15 -15.40 11.64
N LEU A 68 17.93 -14.09 11.68
CA LEU A 68 16.65 -13.46 11.40
C LEU A 68 16.60 -12.95 9.96
N SER A 69 15.46 -13.10 9.30
CA SER A 69 15.24 -12.65 7.93
C SER A 69 13.82 -12.17 7.72
N ILE A 70 13.55 -11.59 6.54
CA ILE A 70 12.20 -11.25 6.11
C ILE A 70 11.38 -12.54 6.00
N ASN A 71 10.13 -12.51 6.45
CA ASN A 71 9.22 -13.62 6.24
C ASN A 71 9.05 -13.90 4.73
N PRO A 72 9.21 -15.15 4.26
CA PRO A 72 9.13 -15.47 2.83
C PRO A 72 7.82 -15.03 2.16
N PHE A 73 6.69 -15.03 2.90
CA PHE A 73 5.42 -14.54 2.37
C PHE A 73 5.40 -13.03 2.17
N ASP A 74 6.08 -12.30 3.04
CA ASP A 74 6.13 -10.85 3.00
C ASP A 74 7.05 -10.39 1.87
N GLU A 75 8.10 -11.16 1.54
CA GLU A 75 8.95 -10.95 0.36
C GLU A 75 8.13 -11.02 -0.94
N ILE A 76 7.24 -12.01 -1.07
CA ILE A 76 6.32 -12.11 -2.22
C ILE A 76 5.34 -10.93 -2.25
N ALA A 77 4.87 -10.46 -1.09
CA ALA A 77 3.97 -9.31 -1.00
C ALA A 77 4.65 -8.01 -1.46
N VAL A 78 5.92 -7.80 -1.10
CA VAL A 78 6.71 -6.68 -1.58
C VAL A 78 6.91 -6.77 -3.09
N GLU A 79 7.29 -7.94 -3.61
CA GLU A 79 7.48 -8.17 -5.06
C GLU A 79 6.22 -7.85 -5.87
N GLU A 80 5.05 -8.35 -5.46
CA GLU A 80 3.81 -8.06 -6.21
C GLU A 80 3.42 -6.59 -6.13
N ALA A 81 3.65 -5.91 -5.00
CA ALA A 81 3.43 -4.48 -4.90
C ALA A 81 4.34 -3.70 -5.86
N VAL A 82 5.62 -4.06 -5.95
CA VAL A 82 6.55 -3.46 -6.91
C VAL A 82 6.08 -3.69 -8.35
N ARG A 83 5.63 -4.91 -8.69
CA ARG A 83 5.07 -5.20 -10.03
C ARG A 83 3.83 -4.37 -10.35
N LEU A 84 2.93 -4.17 -9.39
CA LEU A 84 1.77 -3.29 -9.57
C LEU A 84 2.21 -1.83 -9.83
N LYS A 85 3.31 -1.39 -9.21
CA LYS A 85 3.92 -0.07 -9.44
C LYS A 85 4.49 0.03 -10.85
N GLU A 86 5.23 -0.98 -11.30
CA GLU A 86 5.77 -1.05 -12.66
C GLU A 86 4.68 -1.09 -13.74
N ARG A 87 3.54 -1.72 -13.45
CA ARG A 87 2.33 -1.69 -14.30
C ARG A 87 1.59 -0.36 -14.29
N GLY A 88 2.02 0.61 -13.47
CA GLY A 88 1.37 1.91 -13.32
C GLY A 88 0.02 1.88 -12.60
N LEU A 89 -0.29 0.78 -11.91
CA LEU A 89 -1.55 0.63 -11.15
C LEU A 89 -1.46 1.30 -9.78
N ILE A 90 -0.27 1.35 -9.19
CA ILE A 90 0.02 2.11 -7.98
C ILE A 90 1.21 3.03 -8.22
N SER A 91 1.34 4.02 -7.36
CA SER A 91 2.33 5.10 -7.48
C SER A 91 3.42 5.06 -6.44
N GLU A 92 3.17 4.40 -5.31
CA GLU A 92 4.07 4.35 -4.18
C GLU A 92 3.85 3.03 -3.44
N VAL A 93 4.96 2.38 -3.09
CA VAL A 93 4.99 1.21 -2.20
C VAL A 93 5.61 1.65 -0.89
N VAL A 94 4.81 1.62 0.17
CA VAL A 94 5.25 1.91 1.54
C VAL A 94 5.33 0.60 2.31
N VAL A 95 6.50 0.26 2.82
CA VAL A 95 6.68 -0.93 3.66
C VAL A 95 6.65 -0.55 5.13
N VAL A 96 6.02 -1.37 5.97
CA VAL A 96 5.91 -1.14 7.42
C VAL A 96 6.31 -2.37 8.21
N SER A 97 7.04 -2.15 9.29
CA SER A 97 7.36 -3.21 10.25
C SER A 97 7.39 -2.69 11.68
N ILE A 98 7.10 -3.58 12.61
CA ILE A 98 7.00 -3.31 14.04
C ILE A 98 7.94 -4.26 14.79
N GLY A 99 8.80 -3.74 15.67
CA GLY A 99 9.61 -4.57 16.55
C GLY A 99 10.86 -3.87 17.08
N ASN A 100 11.78 -4.68 17.62
CA ASN A 100 13.04 -4.20 18.19
C ASN A 100 14.00 -3.66 17.12
N THR A 101 15.15 -3.14 17.55
CA THR A 101 16.14 -2.48 16.69
C THR A 101 16.66 -3.32 15.51
N GLY A 102 16.53 -4.65 15.56
CA GLY A 102 16.93 -5.57 14.49
C GLY A 102 16.02 -5.54 13.24
N VAL A 103 14.81 -5.00 13.35
CA VAL A 103 13.83 -4.93 12.24
C VAL A 103 14.30 -4.04 11.08
N GLY A 104 15.21 -3.10 11.35
CA GLY A 104 15.76 -2.21 10.33
C GLY A 104 16.39 -2.94 9.14
N ASP A 105 16.97 -4.12 9.36
CA ASP A 105 17.58 -4.92 8.28
C ASP A 105 16.53 -5.42 7.28
N VAL A 106 15.39 -5.88 7.77
CA VAL A 106 14.27 -6.35 6.92
C VAL A 106 13.67 -5.21 6.11
N LEU A 107 13.52 -4.02 6.72
CA LEU A 107 13.05 -2.84 6.00
C LEU A 107 14.04 -2.40 4.91
N ARG A 108 15.35 -2.48 5.15
CA ARG A 108 16.37 -2.20 4.12
C ARG A 108 16.33 -3.19 2.98
N THR A 109 16.12 -4.48 3.25
CA THR A 109 15.91 -5.50 2.21
C THR A 109 14.71 -5.15 1.33
N ALA A 110 13.58 -4.76 1.93
CA ALA A 110 12.38 -4.38 1.19
C ALA A 110 12.56 -3.08 0.38
N LEU A 111 13.30 -2.10 0.89
CA LEU A 111 13.70 -0.90 0.14
C LEU A 111 14.59 -1.26 -1.05
N ALA A 112 15.57 -2.15 -0.85
CA ALA A 112 16.46 -2.61 -1.92
C ALA A 112 15.70 -3.38 -3.02
N ALA A 113 14.60 -4.05 -2.67
CA ALA A 113 13.72 -4.74 -3.63
C ALA A 113 12.83 -3.80 -4.47
N GLY A 114 12.73 -2.50 -4.12
CA GLY A 114 11.98 -1.52 -4.93
C GLY A 114 10.85 -0.80 -4.20
N ALA A 115 10.70 -1.00 -2.88
CA ALA A 115 9.82 -0.15 -2.07
C ALA A 115 10.35 1.29 -2.02
N ASP A 116 9.44 2.26 -2.02
CA ASP A 116 9.79 3.68 -2.08
C ASP A 116 10.15 4.25 -0.70
N ARG A 117 9.40 3.82 0.32
CA ARG A 117 9.52 4.31 1.69
C ARG A 117 9.29 3.21 2.69
N ALA A 118 9.98 3.32 3.82
CA ALA A 118 9.82 2.42 4.95
C ALA A 118 9.32 3.17 6.19
N ILE A 119 8.44 2.51 6.95
CA ILE A 119 7.97 2.94 8.26
C ILE A 119 8.45 1.89 9.27
N TYR A 120 9.25 2.34 10.23
CA TYR A 120 9.69 1.52 11.33
C TYR A 120 8.98 1.95 12.62
N ILE A 121 8.22 1.04 13.22
CA ILE A 121 7.59 1.24 14.53
C ILE A 121 8.44 0.47 15.57
N LEU A 122 9.25 1.22 16.33
CA LEU A 122 10.07 0.69 17.42
C LEU A 122 9.20 0.33 18.63
N THR A 123 9.40 -0.86 19.20
CA THR A 123 8.74 -1.35 20.42
C THR A 123 9.74 -1.70 21.51
#